data_AF-A0A9W3AWJ1-F1
#
_entry.id   AF-A0A9W3AWJ1-F1
#
_cell.length_a   1.000
_cell.length_b   1.000
_cell.length_c   1.000
_cell.angle_alpha   90.00
_cell.angle_beta   90.00
_cell.angle_gamma   90.00
#
_symmetry.space_group_name_H-M   'P 1'
#
loop_
_entity.id
_entity.type
_entity.pdbx_description
1 polymer ?
#
loop_
_entity_poly.entity_id
_entity_poly.type
_entity_poly.pdbx_seq_one_letter_code
_entity_poly.pdbx_strand_id
1 'polypeptide(L)'
;MAIHEEDKTMYVVGKGLFHVVNISDPTNLVYITTVPVLDSDLTDVEVCGNYIFITSDNMKDKANGQLLIYSRYTTTPGFSLRQINAITVGAQPDMLQLTKDCQTAVIAVEGEPVETGEDFTDYPGAIAIVRFEGGRPADSIPPEVKILDFKKFETSYDDLLARNVKMSYSRTRKGFSDEFEPEYITIDEESRKAYVVLQENNAVVEVDLNTYEITQIYGLGYKQWGHLDASKSDGGISISYWPIRSFYQPDAIKFYVWQQRKLAFTANEGEYRVYPNDGFDERRIGVSFKGSKFGPNVPLFVVDALNDSRKLGDLTFSKGDGFIDGTYEALYMFGGRSFSIWDTENNFELLYDSGSDFEEKIAVYCPHVFNSNGDVIDTVSDQMGVQPEGLATLEMDSRLFIFITIENPGMLLVYSLDADVTSPRFETIFCDGIPKDSRSLTAKYMARELYMVHPEDIRILGEGNTISKSPLVFVTGSVSGTVSVLKVGLVENAIKFDESRNHSSGTAFSSLSLSLAIWCKVIFCWLF
;
A
#
# COMPACT_ATOMS: atom_id res chain seq x y z
N MET A 1 7.14 -5.61 -8.23
CA MET A 1 7.59 -5.68 -9.65
C MET A 1 8.85 -4.81 -9.83
N ALA A 2 9.72 -5.12 -10.80
CA ALA A 2 10.94 -4.33 -11.05
C ALA A 2 11.19 -4.03 -12.52
N ILE A 3 11.77 -2.87 -12.82
CA ILE A 3 12.08 -2.45 -14.18
C ILE A 3 13.58 -2.14 -14.30
N HIS A 4 14.22 -2.78 -15.27
CA HIS A 4 15.57 -2.41 -15.69
C HIS A 4 15.48 -1.67 -17.03
N GLU A 5 15.62 -0.35 -16.96
CA GLU A 5 15.33 0.55 -18.07
C GLU A 5 16.27 0.36 -19.26
N GLU A 6 17.58 0.20 -19.01
CA GLU A 6 18.60 0.10 -20.07
C GLU A 6 18.41 -1.14 -20.97
N ASP A 7 18.08 -2.30 -20.37
CA ASP A 7 17.77 -3.50 -21.14
C ASP A 7 16.34 -3.52 -21.67
N LYS A 8 15.50 -2.60 -21.21
CA LYS A 8 14.06 -2.55 -21.50
C LYS A 8 13.40 -3.87 -21.09
N THR A 9 13.68 -4.30 -19.86
CA THR A 9 13.12 -5.51 -19.27
C THR A 9 12.39 -5.20 -17.98
N MET A 10 11.28 -5.89 -17.77
CA MET A 10 10.52 -5.89 -16.53
C MET A 10 10.52 -7.29 -15.92
N TYR A 11 10.62 -7.34 -14.60
CA TYR A 11 10.59 -8.53 -13.78
C TYR A 11 9.31 -8.50 -12.95
N VAL A 12 8.53 -9.56 -13.03
CA VAL A 12 7.25 -9.66 -12.30
C VAL A 12 7.19 -11.01 -11.61
N VAL A 13 6.74 -11.01 -10.36
CA VAL A 13 6.65 -12.21 -9.53
C VAL A 13 5.24 -12.37 -8.96
N GLY A 14 4.89 -13.59 -8.54
CA GLY A 14 3.66 -13.92 -7.83
C GLY A 14 3.30 -15.40 -7.97
N LYS A 15 2.68 -16.01 -6.95
CA LYS A 15 2.21 -17.42 -6.96
C LYS A 15 3.27 -18.42 -7.43
N GLY A 16 4.52 -18.23 -7.02
CA GLY A 16 5.64 -19.08 -7.40
C GLY A 16 6.10 -18.94 -8.86
N LEU A 17 5.69 -17.90 -9.59
CA LEU A 17 6.15 -17.61 -10.95
C LEU A 17 7.01 -16.36 -10.98
N PHE A 18 8.17 -16.46 -11.62
CA PHE A 18 9.03 -15.32 -11.92
C PHE A 18 9.09 -15.10 -13.44
N HIS A 19 8.55 -13.99 -13.90
CA HIS A 19 8.48 -13.59 -15.30
C HIS A 19 9.55 -12.57 -15.67
N VAL A 20 10.12 -12.75 -16.86
CA VAL A 20 10.90 -11.71 -17.56
C VAL A 20 10.11 -11.25 -18.78
N VAL A 21 9.86 -9.96 -18.87
CA VAL A 21 9.03 -9.33 -19.90
C VAL A 21 9.86 -8.27 -20.63
N ASN A 22 9.85 -8.31 -21.96
CA ASN A 22 10.40 -7.26 -22.81
C ASN A 22 9.39 -6.09 -22.84
N ILE A 23 9.87 -4.90 -22.49
CA ILE A 23 9.08 -3.67 -22.44
C ILE A 23 9.59 -2.62 -23.43
N SER A 24 10.36 -3.03 -24.45
CA SER A 24 10.94 -2.12 -25.45
C SER A 24 9.89 -1.40 -26.29
N ASP A 25 8.75 -2.05 -26.51
CA ASP A 25 7.54 -1.45 -27.02
C ASP A 25 6.51 -1.45 -25.88
N PRO A 26 6.26 -0.31 -25.22
CA PRO A 26 5.26 -0.24 -24.15
C PRO A 26 3.85 -0.46 -24.68
N THR A 27 3.67 -0.55 -26.01
CA THR A 27 2.43 -0.90 -26.68
C THR A 27 2.29 -2.36 -27.09
N ASN A 28 3.30 -3.17 -26.79
CA ASN A 28 3.25 -4.61 -26.98
C ASN A 28 4.27 -5.30 -26.05
N LEU A 29 3.85 -5.64 -24.83
CA LEU A 29 4.70 -6.36 -23.89
C LEU A 29 4.90 -7.81 -24.36
N VAL A 30 6.14 -8.30 -24.34
CA VAL A 30 6.46 -9.65 -24.84
C VAL A 30 7.11 -10.49 -23.76
N TYR A 31 6.54 -11.66 -23.47
CA TYR A 31 7.19 -12.65 -22.60
C TYR A 31 8.51 -13.11 -23.18
N ILE A 32 9.56 -13.01 -22.36
CA ILE A 32 10.87 -13.58 -22.67
C ILE A 32 10.93 -14.99 -22.09
N THR A 33 10.68 -15.13 -20.78
CA THR A 33 10.74 -16.41 -20.08
C THR A 33 9.94 -16.35 -18.78
N THR A 34 9.52 -17.52 -18.31
CA THR A 34 8.94 -17.73 -16.98
C THR A 34 9.75 -18.80 -16.24
N VAL A 35 10.11 -18.53 -15.00
CA VAL A 35 10.81 -19.45 -14.10
C VAL A 35 9.84 -19.86 -12.99
N PRO A 36 9.41 -21.13 -12.92
CA PRO A 36 8.63 -21.61 -11.79
C PRO A 36 9.55 -21.84 -10.59
N VAL A 37 9.14 -21.34 -9.42
CA VAL A 37 9.74 -21.56 -8.12
C VAL A 37 8.75 -22.37 -7.30
N LEU A 38 9.04 -23.65 -7.10
CA LEU A 38 8.11 -24.58 -6.46
C LEU A 38 8.04 -24.34 -4.95
N ASP A 39 6.87 -24.63 -4.36
CA ASP A 39 6.61 -24.54 -2.91
C ASP A 39 6.85 -23.14 -2.31
N SER A 40 6.71 -22.11 -3.14
CA SER A 40 7.02 -20.72 -2.82
C SER A 40 5.89 -19.81 -3.27
N ASP A 41 5.60 -18.79 -2.47
CA ASP A 41 4.95 -17.58 -2.95
C ASP A 41 5.99 -16.48 -3.09
N LEU A 42 6.02 -15.81 -4.23
CA LEU A 42 7.01 -14.77 -4.51
C LEU A 42 6.33 -13.42 -4.34
N THR A 43 6.76 -12.68 -3.32
CA THR A 43 6.02 -11.53 -2.78
C THR A 43 6.52 -10.22 -3.39
N ASP A 44 7.84 -10.02 -3.49
CA ASP A 44 8.41 -8.82 -4.11
C ASP A 44 9.65 -9.12 -4.96
N VAL A 45 9.97 -8.20 -5.89
CA VAL A 45 11.13 -8.28 -6.76
C VAL A 45 11.75 -6.91 -6.99
N GLU A 46 13.08 -6.84 -6.83
CA GLU A 46 13.89 -5.67 -7.15
C GLU A 46 15.06 -6.02 -8.08
N VAL A 47 15.52 -5.03 -8.85
CA VAL A 47 16.70 -5.16 -9.71
C VAL A 47 17.78 -4.17 -9.28
N CYS A 48 19.00 -4.66 -9.06
CA CYS A 48 20.14 -3.81 -8.71
C CYS A 48 21.43 -4.34 -9.35
N GLY A 49 22.08 -3.49 -10.15
CA GLY A 49 23.29 -3.84 -10.88
C GLY A 49 23.08 -5.00 -11.84
N ASN A 50 23.78 -6.13 -11.60
CA ASN A 50 23.70 -7.33 -12.44
C ASN A 50 22.85 -8.44 -11.81
N TYR A 51 21.99 -8.09 -10.85
CA TYR A 51 21.26 -9.05 -10.03
C TYR A 51 19.79 -8.67 -9.89
N ILE A 52 18.99 -9.70 -9.68
CA ILE A 52 17.56 -9.62 -9.40
C ILE A 52 17.37 -10.27 -8.03
N PHE A 53 16.68 -9.58 -7.14
CA PHE A 53 16.43 -9.97 -5.76
C PHE A 53 14.93 -10.22 -5.62
N ILE A 54 14.54 -11.35 -5.06
CA ILE A 54 13.15 -11.76 -4.95
C ILE A 54 12.90 -12.29 -3.53
N THR A 55 11.90 -11.76 -2.84
CA THR A 55 11.40 -12.36 -1.59
C THR A 55 10.50 -13.54 -1.91
N SER A 56 10.66 -14.60 -1.12
CA SER A 56 9.97 -15.86 -1.29
C SER A 56 9.47 -16.35 0.05
N ASP A 57 8.17 -16.28 0.27
CA ASP A 57 7.53 -17.01 1.35
C ASP A 57 7.51 -18.52 1.03
N ASN A 58 7.72 -19.34 2.06
CA ASN A 58 7.81 -20.78 1.94
C ASN A 58 6.48 -21.42 2.32
N MET A 59 5.79 -21.96 1.32
CA MET A 59 4.43 -22.49 1.47
C MET A 59 4.34 -23.78 2.31
N LYS A 60 5.47 -24.44 2.59
CA LYS A 60 5.54 -25.66 3.41
C LYS A 60 6.03 -25.39 4.82
N ASP A 61 6.93 -24.44 4.97
CA ASP A 61 7.59 -24.11 6.22
C ASP A 61 7.70 -22.59 6.31
N LYS A 62 6.60 -21.99 6.76
CA LYS A 62 6.41 -20.53 6.86
C LYS A 62 7.49 -19.84 7.68
N ALA A 63 8.21 -20.55 8.55
CA ALA A 63 9.35 -20.01 9.31
C ALA A 63 10.61 -19.73 8.47
N ASN A 64 10.69 -20.31 7.27
CA ASN A 64 11.91 -20.40 6.47
C ASN A 64 11.73 -19.81 5.06
N GLY A 65 11.20 -18.59 5.00
CA GLY A 65 11.21 -17.76 3.80
C GLY A 65 12.62 -17.29 3.41
N GLN A 66 12.77 -16.93 2.13
CA GLN A 66 14.07 -16.72 1.51
C GLN A 66 14.15 -15.43 0.69
N LEU A 67 15.36 -14.86 0.63
CA LEU A 67 15.79 -13.94 -0.42
C LEU A 67 16.46 -14.76 -1.53
N LEU A 68 15.79 -14.87 -2.67
CA LEU A 68 16.33 -15.49 -3.88
C LEU A 68 17.09 -14.44 -4.69
N ILE A 69 18.24 -14.83 -5.24
CA ILE A 69 19.06 -13.96 -6.06
C ILE A 69 19.31 -14.60 -7.41
N TYR A 70 18.94 -13.92 -8.49
CA TYR A 70 19.16 -14.34 -9.86
C TYR A 70 20.13 -13.40 -10.56
N SER A 71 20.81 -13.91 -11.59
CA SER A 71 21.55 -13.05 -12.51
C SER A 71 20.58 -12.21 -13.33
N ARG A 72 20.86 -10.91 -13.53
CA ARG A 72 20.07 -10.05 -14.42
C ARG A 72 19.97 -10.66 -15.82
N TYR A 73 18.77 -10.66 -16.41
CA TYR A 73 18.59 -11.15 -17.78
C TYR A 73 19.37 -10.29 -18.77
N THR A 74 20.04 -10.91 -19.75
CA THR A 74 20.62 -10.22 -20.90
C THR A 74 20.31 -10.97 -22.18
N THR A 75 20.19 -10.23 -23.29
CA THR A 75 20.01 -10.79 -24.64
C THR A 75 21.32 -11.35 -25.24
N THR A 76 22.41 -11.38 -24.47
CA THR A 76 23.71 -11.90 -24.94
C THR A 76 23.61 -13.40 -25.25
N PRO A 77 23.98 -13.85 -26.47
CA PRO A 77 23.93 -15.26 -26.84
C PRO A 77 24.69 -16.16 -25.85
N GLY A 78 24.04 -17.22 -25.37
CA GLY A 78 24.62 -18.17 -24.41
C GLY A 78 24.47 -17.79 -22.93
N PHE A 79 23.87 -16.63 -22.63
CA PHE A 79 23.50 -16.27 -21.26
C PHE A 79 22.11 -16.83 -20.92
N SER A 80 21.99 -17.46 -19.75
CA SER A 80 20.72 -17.92 -19.19
C SER A 80 20.49 -17.27 -17.83
N LEU A 81 19.26 -16.86 -17.57
CA LEU A 81 18.79 -16.49 -16.23
C LEU A 81 19.12 -17.64 -15.25
N ARG A 82 20.02 -17.39 -14.29
CA ARG A 82 20.51 -18.39 -13.34
C ARG A 82 20.21 -17.93 -11.93
N GLN A 83 19.66 -18.82 -11.10
CA GLN A 83 19.65 -18.61 -9.66
C GLN A 83 21.08 -18.69 -9.15
N ILE A 84 21.53 -17.60 -8.56
CA ILE A 84 22.82 -17.49 -7.91
C ILE A 84 22.62 -18.05 -6.51
N ASN A 85 21.93 -17.31 -5.64
CA ASN A 85 21.86 -17.63 -4.23
C ASN A 85 20.41 -17.76 -3.73
N ALA A 86 20.23 -18.37 -2.57
CA ALA A 86 19.00 -18.39 -1.79
C ALA A 86 19.36 -18.31 -0.31
N ILE A 87 18.92 -17.24 0.35
CA ILE A 87 19.34 -16.90 1.72
C ILE A 87 18.09 -16.91 2.60
N THR A 88 18.06 -17.70 3.67
CA THR A 88 16.94 -17.66 4.63
C THR A 88 16.92 -16.32 5.37
N VAL A 89 15.76 -15.67 5.39
CA VAL A 89 15.58 -14.32 5.96
C VAL A 89 14.55 -14.24 7.08
N GLY A 90 13.66 -15.21 7.22
CA GLY A 90 12.67 -15.24 8.29
C GLY A 90 11.32 -15.78 7.82
N ALA A 91 10.28 -15.55 8.62
CA ALA A 91 8.93 -16.01 8.31
C ALA A 91 8.16 -15.01 7.45
N GLN A 92 7.54 -15.45 6.35
CA GLN A 92 6.78 -14.57 5.43
C GLN A 92 7.53 -13.27 5.07
N PRO A 93 8.66 -13.35 4.35
CA PRO A 93 9.26 -12.16 3.78
C PRO A 93 8.31 -11.57 2.74
N ASP A 94 7.85 -10.35 2.98
CA ASP A 94 6.82 -9.74 2.17
C ASP A 94 7.43 -8.79 1.13
N MET A 95 8.03 -7.70 1.59
CA MET A 95 8.63 -6.68 0.72
C MET A 95 10.15 -6.59 0.84
N LEU A 96 10.83 -6.12 -0.21
CA LEU A 96 12.26 -5.80 -0.15
C LEU A 96 12.65 -4.47 -0.80
N GLN A 97 13.68 -3.84 -0.25
CA GLN A 97 14.36 -2.69 -0.87
C GLN A 97 15.87 -2.87 -0.80
N LEU A 98 16.58 -2.31 -1.78
CA LEU A 98 18.05 -2.29 -1.78
C LEU A 98 18.60 -0.89 -1.58
N THR A 99 19.74 -0.80 -0.90
CA THR A 99 20.56 0.40 -0.92
C THR A 99 21.04 0.70 -2.34
N LYS A 100 21.24 1.98 -2.67
CA LYS A 100 21.58 2.42 -4.04
C LYS A 100 22.84 1.78 -4.62
N ASP A 101 23.75 1.35 -3.75
CA ASP A 101 25.01 0.69 -4.12
C ASP A 101 24.89 -0.84 -4.26
N CYS A 102 23.68 -1.39 -4.11
CA CYS A 102 23.39 -2.83 -4.15
C CYS A 102 24.11 -3.65 -3.06
N GLN A 103 24.64 -3.01 -2.01
CA GLN A 103 25.38 -3.72 -0.96
C GLN A 103 24.50 -4.24 0.17
N THR A 104 23.31 -3.69 0.35
CA THR A 104 22.41 -4.09 1.43
C THR A 104 21.00 -4.26 0.90
N ALA A 105 20.38 -5.40 1.18
CA ALA A 105 18.95 -5.60 1.07
C ALA A 105 18.30 -5.49 2.45
N VAL A 106 17.20 -4.75 2.54
CA VAL A 106 16.33 -4.64 3.70
C VAL A 106 15.03 -5.34 3.33
N ILE A 107 14.62 -6.30 4.14
CA ILE A 107 13.45 -7.14 3.90
C ILE A 107 12.51 -7.04 5.09
N ALA A 108 11.24 -6.81 4.81
CA ALA A 108 10.17 -6.87 5.78
C ALA A 108 9.76 -8.32 5.93
N VAL A 109 9.74 -8.79 7.17
CA VAL A 109 9.45 -10.18 7.54
C VAL A 109 8.22 -10.10 8.42
N GLU A 110 7.06 -10.28 7.82
CA GLU A 110 5.75 -10.00 8.41
C GLU A 110 5.50 -10.91 9.62
N GLY A 111 5.62 -12.23 9.42
CA GLY A 111 5.41 -13.21 10.48
C GLY A 111 3.95 -13.42 10.88
N GLU A 112 3.00 -13.07 10.02
CA GLU A 112 1.56 -13.17 10.31
C GLU A 112 1.15 -14.58 10.83
N PRO A 113 0.08 -14.67 11.65
CA PRO A 113 -0.43 -15.92 12.17
C PRO A 113 -0.94 -16.86 11.08
N VAL A 114 -0.32 -18.03 10.95
CA VAL A 114 -0.73 -19.06 9.97
C VAL A 114 -1.49 -20.19 10.61
N GLU A 115 -2.54 -20.67 9.93
CA GLU A 115 -3.24 -21.88 10.33
C GLU A 115 -2.33 -23.12 10.27
N THR A 116 -2.24 -23.86 11.36
CA THR A 116 -1.46 -25.10 11.48
C THR A 116 -2.30 -26.23 12.05
N GLY A 117 -2.99 -26.95 11.18
CA GLY A 117 -3.89 -28.04 11.59
C GLY A 117 -5.16 -27.49 12.23
N GLU A 118 -5.44 -27.89 13.47
CA GLU A 118 -6.57 -27.35 14.26
C GLU A 118 -6.16 -26.13 15.12
N ASP A 119 -4.92 -25.67 14.99
CA ASP A 119 -4.31 -24.56 15.75
C ASP A 119 -3.74 -23.51 14.78
N PHE A 120 -2.96 -22.55 15.28
CA PHE A 120 -2.18 -21.61 14.49
C PHE A 120 -0.75 -21.51 15.00
N THR A 121 0.16 -21.05 14.14
CA THR A 121 1.51 -20.65 14.51
C THR A 121 1.70 -19.17 14.22
N ASP A 122 2.13 -18.45 15.25
CA ASP A 122 2.36 -16.99 15.24
C ASP A 122 3.87 -16.77 15.28
N TYR A 123 4.44 -16.28 14.18
CA TYR A 123 5.87 -16.07 14.06
C TYR A 123 6.20 -14.64 14.46
N PRO A 124 7.33 -14.38 15.13
CA PRO A 124 7.71 -13.01 15.42
C PRO A 124 8.10 -12.29 14.13
N GLY A 125 7.39 -11.21 13.80
CA GLY A 125 7.80 -10.31 12.72
C GLY A 125 9.16 -9.65 13.01
N ALA A 126 9.85 -9.26 11.94
CA ALA A 126 11.22 -8.78 11.99
C ALA A 126 11.60 -7.95 10.76
N ILE A 127 12.78 -7.34 10.83
CA ILE A 127 13.41 -6.71 9.65
C ILE A 127 14.72 -7.44 9.38
N ALA A 128 14.82 -8.11 8.25
CA ALA A 128 16.04 -8.81 7.84
C ALA A 128 16.94 -7.87 7.02
N ILE A 129 18.20 -7.79 7.40
CA ILE A 129 19.23 -7.02 6.71
C ILE A 129 20.27 -7.99 6.16
N VAL A 130 20.41 -8.01 4.83
CA VAL A 130 21.34 -8.88 4.13
C VAL A 130 22.40 -8.02 3.45
N ARG A 131 23.65 -8.16 3.86
CA ARG A 131 24.78 -7.35 3.35
C ARG A 131 25.70 -8.18 2.46
N PHE A 132 25.93 -7.68 1.26
CA PHE A 132 26.78 -8.28 0.23
C PHE A 132 28.10 -7.53 0.16
N GLU A 133 29.20 -8.21 0.50
CA GLU A 133 30.53 -7.60 0.41
C GLU A 133 30.84 -7.13 -1.03
N GLY A 134 31.10 -5.83 -1.18
CA GLY A 134 31.43 -5.21 -2.47
C GLY A 134 30.33 -5.32 -3.53
N GLY A 135 29.06 -5.49 -3.12
CA GLY A 135 27.91 -5.57 -4.02
C GLY A 135 27.86 -6.87 -4.84
N ARG A 136 28.52 -7.93 -4.36
CA ARG A 136 28.59 -9.23 -5.03
C ARG A 136 27.80 -10.29 -4.27
N PRO A 137 26.52 -10.50 -4.58
CA PRO A 137 25.75 -11.63 -4.07
C PRO A 137 26.16 -12.93 -4.76
N ALA A 138 27.43 -13.34 -4.61
CA ALA A 138 27.96 -14.56 -5.21
C ALA A 138 27.91 -15.73 -4.23
N ASP A 139 27.58 -16.93 -4.71
CA ASP A 139 27.45 -18.16 -3.89
C ASP A 139 28.71 -18.48 -3.08
N SER A 140 29.88 -18.05 -3.58
CA SER A 140 31.17 -18.27 -2.94
C SER A 140 31.46 -17.33 -1.76
N ILE A 141 30.67 -16.27 -1.55
CA ILE A 141 30.84 -15.31 -0.46
C ILE A 141 29.50 -15.20 0.27
N PRO A 142 29.34 -15.86 1.43
CA PRO A 142 28.09 -15.77 2.17
C PRO A 142 27.86 -14.31 2.63
N PRO A 143 26.64 -13.78 2.48
CA PRO A 143 26.32 -12.46 2.99
C PRO A 143 26.30 -12.45 4.53
N GLU A 144 26.44 -11.27 5.11
CA GLU A 144 26.11 -11.06 6.52
C GLU A 144 24.58 -10.89 6.62
N VAL A 145 23.92 -11.72 7.43
CA VAL A 145 22.48 -11.65 7.68
C VAL A 145 22.27 -11.21 9.13
N LYS A 146 21.54 -10.11 9.32
CA LYS A 146 21.14 -9.60 10.63
C LYS A 146 19.61 -9.54 10.68
N ILE A 147 19.02 -10.22 11.66
CA ILE A 147 17.58 -10.17 11.92
C ILE A 147 17.34 -9.18 13.05
N LEU A 148 16.58 -8.13 12.79
CA LEU A 148 16.19 -7.13 13.77
C LEU A 148 14.82 -7.50 14.31
N ASP A 149 14.80 -8.06 15.53
CA ASP A 149 13.56 -8.30 16.27
C ASP A 149 13.15 -7.08 17.12
N PHE A 150 11.93 -7.12 17.63
CA PHE A 150 11.36 -6.06 18.44
C PHE A 150 11.49 -6.30 19.96
N LYS A 151 12.17 -7.37 20.40
CA LYS A 151 12.19 -7.78 21.82
C LYS A 151 12.80 -6.73 22.74
N LYS A 152 13.72 -5.92 22.22
CA LYS A 152 14.32 -4.81 22.99
C LYS A 152 13.28 -3.76 23.41
N PHE A 153 12.12 -3.71 22.75
CA PHE A 153 11.04 -2.79 23.06
C PHE A 153 10.04 -3.34 24.08
N GLU A 154 10.15 -4.59 24.55
CA GLU A 154 9.21 -5.21 25.49
C GLU A 154 8.97 -4.40 26.79
N THR A 155 9.95 -3.58 27.21
CA THR A 155 9.81 -2.70 28.39
C THR A 155 9.21 -1.33 28.06
N SER A 156 8.92 -1.06 26.79
CA SER A 156 8.42 0.23 26.26
C SER A 156 6.93 0.20 25.92
N TYR A 157 6.18 -0.84 26.31
CA TYR A 157 4.75 -0.99 26.00
C TYR A 157 3.94 0.27 26.34
N ASP A 158 4.02 0.75 27.58
CA ASP A 158 3.25 1.91 28.02
C ASP A 158 3.67 3.21 27.29
N ASP A 159 4.95 3.33 26.94
CA ASP A 159 5.48 4.47 26.18
C ASP A 159 5.01 4.45 24.72
N LEU A 160 5.06 3.29 24.06
CA LEU A 160 4.57 3.12 22.69
C LEU A 160 3.06 3.33 22.61
N LEU A 161 2.30 2.83 23.58
CA LEU A 161 0.86 3.07 23.69
C LEU A 161 0.58 4.57 23.87
N ALA A 162 1.34 5.25 24.74
CA ALA A 162 1.22 6.71 24.93
C ALA A 162 1.61 7.52 23.69
N ARG A 163 2.44 6.95 22.80
CA ARG A 163 2.82 7.51 21.50
C ARG A 163 1.92 7.02 20.35
N ASN A 164 0.74 6.48 20.67
CA ASN A 164 -0.30 6.03 19.74
C ASN A 164 0.10 4.90 18.79
N VAL A 165 1.04 4.04 19.20
CA VAL A 165 1.21 2.74 18.54
C VAL A 165 -0.01 1.89 18.93
N LYS A 166 -0.76 1.43 17.93
CA LYS A 166 -1.91 0.54 18.15
C LYS A 166 -1.38 -0.81 18.59
N MET A 167 -2.03 -1.36 19.61
CA MET A 167 -1.75 -2.70 20.11
C MET A 167 -3.02 -3.52 19.91
N SER A 168 -2.88 -4.69 19.30
CA SER A 168 -4.00 -5.60 19.15
C SER A 168 -4.36 -6.09 20.56
N TYR A 169 -5.63 -6.04 20.95
CA TYR A 169 -6.03 -6.22 22.35
C TYR A 169 -5.72 -7.64 22.87
N SER A 170 -4.50 -7.90 23.32
CA SER A 170 -4.15 -9.08 24.10
C SER A 170 -2.89 -8.84 24.93
N ARG A 171 -3.09 -8.26 26.13
CA ARG A 171 -2.10 -8.34 27.23
C ARG A 171 -1.83 -9.77 27.73
N THR A 172 -2.36 -10.79 27.04
CA THR A 172 -2.33 -12.20 27.41
C THR A 172 -1.38 -13.06 26.56
N ARG A 173 -0.62 -12.50 25.61
CA ARG A 173 0.35 -13.25 24.78
C ARG A 173 1.80 -13.17 25.29
N LYS A 174 2.69 -13.94 24.66
CA LYS A 174 4.09 -14.22 25.06
C LYS A 174 4.95 -12.96 25.22
N GLY A 175 4.61 -11.88 24.52
CA GLY A 175 5.18 -10.53 24.59
C GLY A 175 4.49 -9.67 23.53
N PHE A 176 4.46 -8.34 23.70
CA PHE A 176 3.81 -7.49 22.69
C PHE A 176 4.71 -7.28 21.46
N SER A 177 6.01 -7.57 21.56
CA SER A 177 6.92 -7.47 20.42
C SER A 177 6.64 -8.53 19.36
N ASP A 178 5.97 -9.63 19.73
CA ASP A 178 5.47 -10.65 18.81
C ASP A 178 4.23 -10.17 18.03
N GLU A 179 3.67 -8.99 18.36
CA GLU A 179 2.53 -8.40 17.64
C GLU A 179 2.94 -7.50 16.47
N PHE A 180 4.24 -7.27 16.24
CA PHE A 180 4.68 -6.40 15.15
C PHE A 180 4.86 -7.20 13.87
N GLU A 181 4.13 -6.79 12.82
CA GLU A 181 4.10 -7.39 11.49
C GLU A 181 4.62 -6.35 10.48
N PRO A 182 5.93 -6.38 10.11
CA PRO A 182 6.48 -5.50 9.09
C PRO A 182 6.09 -5.93 7.67
N GLU A 183 5.58 -4.98 6.88
CA GLU A 183 5.10 -5.24 5.50
C GLU A 183 5.88 -4.41 4.47
N TYR A 184 5.69 -3.08 4.44
CA TYR A 184 6.25 -2.25 3.37
C TYR A 184 7.46 -1.41 3.79
N ILE A 185 8.44 -1.24 2.89
CA ILE A 185 9.70 -0.53 3.17
C ILE A 185 9.90 0.66 2.22
N THR A 186 10.48 1.73 2.74
CA THR A 186 11.15 2.73 1.90
C THR A 186 12.51 3.10 2.47
N ILE A 187 13.50 3.35 1.60
CA ILE A 187 14.86 3.74 1.99
C ILE A 187 15.08 5.20 1.59
N ASP A 188 15.73 5.97 2.47
CA ASP A 188 16.06 7.36 2.19
C ASP A 188 17.03 7.50 1.01
N GLU A 189 17.08 8.68 0.40
CA GLU A 189 17.89 8.90 -0.80
C GLU A 189 19.40 8.68 -0.58
N GLU A 190 19.86 8.74 0.67
CA GLU A 190 21.27 8.55 1.03
C GLU A 190 21.60 7.11 1.46
N SER A 191 20.60 6.21 1.49
CA SER A 191 20.77 4.82 1.96
C SER A 191 21.30 4.73 3.39
N ARG A 192 20.89 5.68 4.25
CA ARG A 192 21.24 5.76 5.68
C ARG A 192 20.10 5.34 6.59
N LYS A 193 18.85 5.48 6.14
CA LYS A 193 17.66 5.10 6.91
C LYS A 193 16.70 4.29 6.07
N ALA A 194 16.08 3.29 6.68
CA ALA A 194 14.87 2.66 6.17
C ALA A 194 13.69 2.99 7.08
N TYR A 195 12.52 3.17 6.48
CA TYR A 195 11.24 3.32 7.15
C TYR A 195 10.39 2.12 6.79
N VAL A 196 9.88 1.40 7.80
CA VAL A 196 9.14 0.15 7.62
C VAL A 196 7.77 0.28 8.27
N VAL A 197 6.72 -0.02 7.53
CA VAL A 197 5.33 0.01 8.00
C VAL A 197 5.05 -1.17 8.93
N LEU A 198 4.18 -0.92 9.92
CA LEU A 198 3.52 -1.93 10.76
C LEU A 198 2.01 -1.64 10.69
N GLN A 199 1.29 -2.23 9.72
CA GLN A 199 -0.03 -1.77 9.33
C GLN A 199 -1.06 -1.98 10.45
N GLU A 200 -1.15 -3.17 11.04
CA GLU A 200 -2.06 -3.49 12.15
C GLU A 200 -1.75 -2.69 13.40
N ASN A 201 -0.48 -2.33 13.60
CA ASN A 201 -0.02 -1.51 14.73
C ASN A 201 -0.11 -0.01 14.43
N ASN A 202 -0.55 0.38 13.24
CA ASN A 202 -0.70 1.78 12.82
C ASN A 202 0.58 2.59 13.14
N ALA A 203 1.74 2.04 12.74
CA ALA A 203 3.04 2.57 13.11
C ALA A 203 4.05 2.48 11.97
N VAL A 204 5.13 3.26 12.10
CA VAL A 204 6.32 3.20 11.22
C VAL A 204 7.57 3.03 12.06
N VAL A 205 8.41 2.08 11.68
CA VAL A 205 9.71 1.78 12.27
C VAL A 205 10.79 2.50 11.50
N GLU A 206 11.70 3.19 12.21
CA GLU A 206 12.94 3.71 11.63
C GLU A 206 14.09 2.75 11.93
N VAL A 207 14.84 2.41 10.88
CA VAL A 207 16.06 1.60 10.95
C VAL A 207 17.24 2.42 10.46
N ASP A 208 18.29 2.54 11.28
CA ASP A 208 19.56 3.12 10.87
C ASP A 208 20.39 2.07 10.12
N LEU A 209 20.70 2.32 8.85
CA LEU A 209 21.43 1.41 7.97
C LEU A 209 22.95 1.53 8.11
N ASN A 210 23.47 2.41 8.97
CA ASN A 210 24.89 2.44 9.35
C ASN A 210 25.18 1.53 10.53
N THR A 211 24.27 1.53 11.52
CA THR A 211 24.37 0.70 12.74
C THR A 211 23.61 -0.62 12.62
N TYR A 212 22.70 -0.70 11.64
CA TYR A 212 21.78 -1.81 11.42
C TYR A 212 20.91 -2.07 12.65
N GLU A 213 20.30 -1.04 13.20
CA GLU A 213 19.44 -1.12 14.38
C GLU A 213 18.12 -0.38 14.18
N ILE A 214 17.05 -0.91 14.76
CA ILE A 214 15.79 -0.17 14.90
C ILE A 214 16.03 0.99 15.88
N THR A 215 15.91 2.23 15.43
CA THR A 215 16.17 3.42 16.27
C THR A 215 14.89 3.92 16.94
N GLN A 216 13.75 3.83 16.25
CA GLN A 216 12.49 4.40 16.71
C GLN A 216 11.29 3.66 16.12
N ILE A 217 10.18 3.63 16.87
CA ILE A 217 8.86 3.25 16.38
C ILE A 217 7.95 4.46 16.56
N TYR A 218 7.32 4.95 15.49
CA TYR A 218 6.41 6.09 15.49
C TYR A 218 4.98 5.60 15.36
N GLY A 219 4.13 5.86 16.36
CA GLY A 219 2.69 5.62 16.22
C GLY A 219 2.06 6.73 15.41
N LEU A 220 1.21 6.38 14.44
CA LEU A 220 0.63 7.33 13.49
C LEU A 220 -0.58 8.08 14.05
N GLY A 221 -1.09 7.68 15.23
CA GLY A 221 -2.24 8.34 15.85
C GLY A 221 -3.56 7.93 15.19
N TYR A 222 -4.49 8.88 15.09
CA TYR A 222 -5.78 8.64 14.46
C TYR A 222 -6.24 9.90 13.75
N LYS A 223 -7.08 9.73 12.73
CA LYS A 223 -7.87 10.82 12.16
C LYS A 223 -9.24 10.86 12.79
N GLN A 224 -9.81 12.06 12.86
CA GLN A 224 -11.20 12.28 13.24
C GLN A 224 -12.00 12.42 11.95
N TRP A 225 -12.95 11.50 11.73
CA TRP A 225 -13.82 11.56 10.57
C TRP A 225 -14.81 12.71 10.63
N GLY A 226 -15.14 13.19 9.44
CA GLY A 226 -16.24 14.09 9.14
C GLY A 226 -17.22 13.37 8.25
N HIS A 227 -17.02 13.42 6.93
CA HIS A 227 -17.89 12.76 5.97
C HIS A 227 -17.32 11.41 5.54
N LEU A 228 -18.12 10.34 5.60
CA LEU A 228 -17.79 9.05 4.99
C LEU A 228 -19.05 8.29 4.61
N ASP A 229 -18.92 7.35 3.68
CA ASP A 229 -19.90 6.31 3.43
C ASP A 229 -19.66 5.10 4.35
N ALA A 230 -20.61 4.86 5.25
CA ALA A 230 -20.46 3.96 6.39
C ALA A 230 -21.27 2.65 6.28
N SER A 231 -22.10 2.51 5.24
CA SER A 231 -23.08 1.43 5.18
C SER A 231 -23.15 0.84 3.78
N LYS A 232 -23.18 -0.49 3.69
CA LYS A 232 -23.55 -1.19 2.45
C LYS A 232 -25.05 -1.39 2.26
N SER A 233 -25.86 -0.91 3.21
CA SER A 233 -27.29 -1.24 3.36
C SER A 233 -28.22 -0.05 3.12
N ASP A 234 -27.69 1.13 2.80
CA ASP A 234 -28.44 2.36 2.57
C ASP A 234 -28.83 2.59 1.10
N GLY A 235 -28.32 1.78 0.19
CA GLY A 235 -28.78 1.67 -1.19
C GLY A 235 -27.86 2.31 -2.22
N GLY A 236 -26.59 2.51 -1.88
CA GLY A 236 -25.55 3.08 -2.73
C GLY A 236 -24.93 4.32 -2.08
N ILE A 237 -24.15 5.06 -2.85
CA ILE A 237 -23.32 6.18 -2.38
C ILE A 237 -24.07 7.15 -1.45
N SER A 238 -23.63 7.22 -0.19
CA SER A 238 -24.31 7.86 0.93
C SER A 238 -23.30 8.46 1.92
N ILE A 239 -22.45 9.35 1.41
CA ILE A 239 -21.45 10.06 2.21
C ILE A 239 -22.14 11.00 3.22
N SER A 240 -21.99 10.70 4.51
CA SER A 240 -22.69 11.35 5.62
C SER A 240 -21.74 11.76 6.74
N TYR A 241 -22.16 12.74 7.57
CA TYR A 241 -21.35 13.22 8.68
C TYR A 241 -21.35 12.26 9.88
N TRP A 242 -20.18 11.74 10.25
CA TRP A 242 -19.94 10.85 11.38
C TRP A 242 -18.66 11.26 12.14
N PRO A 243 -18.76 11.79 13.37
CA PRO A 243 -17.61 12.16 14.18
C PRO A 243 -17.02 10.94 14.91
N ILE A 244 -16.57 9.95 14.14
CA ILE A 244 -15.88 8.74 14.63
C ILE A 244 -14.39 8.82 14.31
N ARG A 245 -13.55 7.99 14.96
CA ARG A 245 -12.10 7.97 14.70
C ARG A 245 -11.77 6.82 13.77
N SER A 246 -10.67 6.93 13.04
CA SER A 246 -10.02 5.77 12.44
C SER A 246 -8.51 5.86 12.55
N PHE A 247 -7.88 4.70 12.50
CA PHE A 247 -6.44 4.61 12.37
C PHE A 247 -6.01 4.93 10.92
N TYR A 248 -4.74 5.26 10.71
CA TYR A 248 -4.20 5.45 9.36
C TYR A 248 -3.91 4.09 8.72
N GLN A 249 -3.17 3.21 9.41
CA GLN A 249 -2.87 1.84 9.00
C GLN A 249 -2.42 1.76 7.55
N PRO A 250 -1.25 2.33 7.25
CA PRO A 250 -0.80 2.36 5.88
C PRO A 250 -0.36 0.99 5.42
N ASP A 251 -0.70 0.64 4.18
CA ASP A 251 -0.11 -0.50 3.47
C ASP A 251 1.25 -0.06 2.89
N ALA A 252 1.24 0.77 1.83
CA ALA A 252 2.49 1.30 1.28
C ALA A 252 3.03 2.56 1.99
N ILE A 253 4.37 2.70 1.92
CA ILE A 253 5.13 3.90 2.27
C ILE A 253 6.13 4.29 1.16
N LYS A 254 6.28 5.59 0.90
CA LYS A 254 7.28 6.12 -0.04
C LYS A 254 8.02 7.32 0.52
N PHE A 255 9.36 7.24 0.56
CA PHE A 255 10.22 8.37 0.90
C PHE A 255 10.50 9.23 -0.34
N TYR A 256 10.57 10.55 -0.16
CA TYR A 256 11.02 11.49 -1.19
C TYR A 256 11.56 12.79 -0.58
N VAL A 257 12.62 13.36 -1.17
CA VAL A 257 13.06 14.72 -0.83
C VAL A 257 12.39 15.73 -1.75
N TRP A 258 11.48 16.54 -1.21
CA TRP A 258 10.81 17.61 -1.96
C TRP A 258 11.05 18.96 -1.30
N GLN A 259 11.53 19.94 -2.08
CA GLN A 259 11.79 21.29 -1.59
C GLN A 259 12.67 21.31 -0.31
N GLN A 260 13.71 20.46 -0.29
CA GLN A 260 14.63 20.25 0.84
C GLN A 260 14.00 19.64 2.10
N ARG A 261 12.74 19.19 2.04
CA ARG A 261 12.10 18.44 3.12
C ARG A 261 12.16 16.95 2.82
N LYS A 262 12.45 16.16 3.85
CA LYS A 262 12.41 14.69 3.77
C LYS A 262 11.04 14.20 4.17
N LEU A 263 10.27 13.76 3.16
CA LEU A 263 8.87 13.41 3.32
C LEU A 263 8.69 11.89 3.22
N ALA A 264 7.74 11.37 3.98
CA ALA A 264 7.16 10.05 3.74
C ALA A 264 5.71 10.22 3.31
N PHE A 265 5.30 9.48 2.28
CA PHE A 265 3.92 9.37 1.83
C PHE A 265 3.40 8.00 2.24
N THR A 266 2.17 7.91 2.72
CA THR A 266 1.57 6.63 3.10
C THR A 266 0.20 6.43 2.47
N ALA A 267 -0.11 5.20 2.07
CA ALA A 267 -1.41 4.79 1.53
C ALA A 267 -2.19 4.08 2.64
N ASN A 268 -3.20 4.76 3.19
CA ASN A 268 -3.86 4.43 4.45
C ASN A 268 -5.03 3.47 4.22
N GLU A 269 -4.72 2.20 4.00
CA GLU A 269 -5.65 1.13 3.64
C GLU A 269 -6.50 0.64 4.82
N GLY A 270 -5.85 0.01 5.80
CA GLY A 270 -6.48 -0.56 6.98
C GLY A 270 -6.52 -2.08 6.99
N GLU A 271 -5.80 -2.67 7.95
CA GLU A 271 -5.91 -4.10 8.26
C GLU A 271 -6.26 -4.32 9.74
N TYR A 272 -6.96 -5.40 10.04
CA TYR A 272 -7.36 -5.78 11.39
C TYR A 272 -6.81 -7.15 11.72
N ARG A 273 -6.48 -7.37 12.99
CA ARG A 273 -5.90 -8.66 13.37
C ARG A 273 -6.95 -9.74 13.59
N VAL A 274 -6.72 -10.92 13.00
CA VAL A 274 -7.46 -12.16 13.26
C VAL A 274 -6.47 -13.27 13.55
N TYR A 275 -6.70 -14.03 14.63
CA TYR A 275 -5.92 -15.24 14.89
C TYR A 275 -6.73 -16.47 14.47
N PRO A 276 -6.27 -17.23 13.47
CA PRO A 276 -6.96 -18.44 13.03
C PRO A 276 -7.17 -19.41 14.18
N ASN A 277 -8.35 -20.03 14.26
CA ASN A 277 -8.68 -21.09 15.22
C ASN A 277 -8.58 -20.73 16.73
N ASP A 278 -8.17 -19.51 17.12
CA ASP A 278 -8.11 -19.01 18.51
C ASP A 278 -9.41 -18.29 18.94
N GLY A 279 -10.23 -17.87 17.97
CA GLY A 279 -11.47 -17.12 18.22
C GLY A 279 -11.24 -15.64 18.57
N PHE A 280 -10.00 -15.14 18.45
CA PHE A 280 -9.72 -13.72 18.48
C PHE A 280 -9.99 -13.09 17.11
N ASP A 281 -10.85 -12.08 17.11
CA ASP A 281 -11.15 -11.20 16.00
C ASP A 281 -11.20 -9.79 16.57
N GLU A 282 -10.38 -8.89 16.03
CA GLU A 282 -10.30 -7.51 16.49
C GLU A 282 -11.57 -6.71 16.17
N ARG A 283 -12.37 -7.17 15.20
CA ARG A 283 -13.52 -6.45 14.70
C ARG A 283 -14.74 -6.58 15.61
N ARG A 284 -15.58 -5.55 15.52
CA ARG A 284 -16.94 -5.52 16.06
C ARG A 284 -17.82 -4.69 15.14
N ILE A 285 -18.88 -5.29 14.63
CA ILE A 285 -19.89 -4.58 13.82
C ILE A 285 -20.73 -3.64 14.69
N GLY A 286 -21.18 -2.51 14.13
CA GLY A 286 -21.90 -1.45 14.85
C GLY A 286 -23.10 -1.91 15.65
N VAL A 287 -24.00 -2.71 15.07
CA VAL A 287 -25.20 -3.25 15.77
C VAL A 287 -24.85 -4.10 16.98
N SER A 288 -23.65 -4.70 17.00
CA SER A 288 -23.19 -5.52 18.11
C SER A 288 -22.75 -4.69 19.31
N PHE A 289 -22.68 -3.35 19.21
CA PHE A 289 -22.47 -2.47 20.36
C PHE A 289 -23.70 -2.29 21.25
N LYS A 290 -24.88 -2.78 20.82
CA LYS A 290 -26.13 -2.69 21.59
C LYS A 290 -25.93 -3.15 23.05
N GLY A 291 -26.29 -2.27 23.98
CA GLY A 291 -26.16 -2.52 25.43
C GLY A 291 -24.79 -2.17 26.03
N SER A 292 -23.82 -1.74 25.22
CA SER A 292 -22.55 -1.20 25.73
C SER A 292 -22.75 0.16 26.40
N LYS A 293 -21.80 0.55 27.25
CA LYS A 293 -21.73 1.89 27.83
C LYS A 293 -20.87 2.78 26.95
N PHE A 294 -21.30 4.01 26.77
CA PHE A 294 -20.58 5.03 26.02
C PHE A 294 -20.28 6.23 26.91
N GLY A 295 -19.07 6.74 26.81
CA GLY A 295 -18.63 7.95 27.49
C GLY A 295 -19.23 9.21 26.86
N PRO A 296 -19.08 10.38 27.50
CA PRO A 296 -19.64 11.64 27.01
C PRO A 296 -19.05 12.12 25.68
N ASN A 297 -17.88 11.60 25.30
CA ASN A 297 -17.20 11.93 24.05
C ASN A 297 -17.81 11.23 22.82
N VAL A 298 -18.66 10.20 23.01
CA VAL A 298 -19.39 9.55 21.93
C VAL A 298 -20.79 10.17 21.84
N PRO A 299 -21.11 10.95 20.80
CA PRO A 299 -22.40 11.64 20.71
C PRO A 299 -23.59 10.68 20.68
N LEU A 300 -24.71 11.06 21.32
CA LEU A 300 -25.91 10.21 21.37
C LEU A 300 -26.44 9.81 19.99
N PHE A 301 -26.36 10.70 19.00
CA PHE A 301 -26.81 10.37 17.64
C PHE A 301 -25.91 9.32 16.95
N VAL A 302 -24.63 9.23 17.33
CA VAL A 302 -23.73 8.15 16.89
C VAL A 302 -24.17 6.84 17.52
N VAL A 303 -24.48 6.84 18.82
CA VAL A 303 -25.00 5.65 19.53
C VAL A 303 -26.34 5.18 18.93
N ASP A 304 -27.23 6.10 18.58
CA ASP A 304 -28.49 5.77 17.90
C ASP A 304 -28.23 5.18 16.52
N ALA A 305 -27.29 5.74 15.76
CA ALA A 305 -26.92 5.28 14.41
C ALA A 305 -26.28 3.88 14.40
N LEU A 306 -25.63 3.44 15.49
CA LEU A 306 -25.14 2.05 15.63
C LEU A 306 -26.27 1.02 15.60
N ASN A 307 -27.52 1.40 15.87
CA ASN A 307 -28.66 0.49 15.83
C ASN A 307 -29.36 0.45 14.47
N ASP A 308 -28.85 1.18 13.47
CA ASP A 308 -29.43 1.30 12.14
C ASP A 308 -28.42 0.83 11.10
N SER A 309 -28.68 -0.33 10.48
CA SER A 309 -27.82 -0.91 9.45
C SER A 309 -27.61 0.03 8.27
N ARG A 310 -28.54 0.96 7.97
CA ARG A 310 -28.38 1.98 6.92
C ARG A 310 -27.51 3.17 7.32
N LYS A 311 -26.86 3.11 8.48
CA LYS A 311 -25.97 4.14 9.03
C LYS A 311 -24.71 3.47 9.55
N LEU A 312 -24.47 3.49 10.86
CA LEU A 312 -23.27 2.90 11.47
C LEU A 312 -23.48 1.45 11.90
N GLY A 313 -24.68 0.89 11.74
CA GLY A 313 -24.99 -0.45 12.25
C GLY A 313 -24.21 -1.57 11.60
N ASP A 314 -23.91 -1.46 10.31
CA ASP A 314 -23.12 -2.47 9.61
C ASP A 314 -21.62 -2.18 9.70
N LEU A 315 -21.23 -0.93 9.99
CA LEU A 315 -19.84 -0.48 10.01
C LEU A 315 -18.98 -1.30 10.98
N THR A 316 -17.77 -1.60 10.53
CA THR A 316 -16.76 -2.36 11.27
C THR A 316 -15.90 -1.43 12.11
N PHE A 317 -15.84 -1.71 13.41
CA PHE A 317 -15.01 -1.00 14.38
C PHE A 317 -14.03 -1.95 15.06
N SER A 318 -12.98 -1.40 15.66
CA SER A 318 -12.20 -2.13 16.66
C SER A 318 -13.06 -2.43 17.90
N LYS A 319 -12.92 -3.66 18.39
CA LYS A 319 -13.58 -4.15 19.59
C LYS A 319 -12.97 -3.59 20.87
N GLY A 320 -11.65 -3.38 20.87
CA GLY A 320 -10.86 -3.03 22.06
C GLY A 320 -10.52 -1.54 22.15
N ASP A 321 -10.27 -0.87 21.03
CA ASP A 321 -9.79 0.50 21.04
C ASP A 321 -10.85 1.48 21.54
N GLY A 322 -10.43 2.38 22.44
CA GLY A 322 -11.33 3.32 23.11
C GLY A 322 -12.16 2.72 24.25
N PHE A 323 -12.01 1.42 24.55
CA PHE A 323 -12.68 0.78 25.68
C PHE A 323 -11.87 0.92 26.98
N ILE A 324 -12.35 1.76 27.90
CA ILE A 324 -11.69 2.07 29.16
C ILE A 324 -12.65 1.77 30.31
N ASP A 325 -12.24 0.90 31.24
CA ASP A 325 -12.98 0.57 32.47
C ASP A 325 -14.47 0.24 32.26
N GLY A 326 -14.79 -0.51 31.20
CA GLY A 326 -16.15 -0.94 30.90
C GLY A 326 -16.99 0.05 30.07
N THR A 327 -16.37 1.11 29.54
CA THR A 327 -17.03 2.18 28.78
C THR A 327 -16.25 2.49 27.49
N TYR A 328 -16.95 2.64 26.36
CA TYR A 328 -16.35 3.13 25.13
C TYR A 328 -16.28 4.67 25.15
N GLU A 329 -15.08 5.22 25.31
CA GLU A 329 -14.81 6.67 25.28
C GLU A 329 -14.65 7.21 23.85
N ALA A 330 -14.35 6.33 22.90
CA ALA A 330 -14.33 6.61 21.47
C ALA A 330 -14.60 5.31 20.69
N LEU A 331 -14.93 5.46 19.41
CA LEU A 331 -15.05 4.38 18.44
C LEU A 331 -13.98 4.56 17.38
N TYR A 332 -13.29 3.48 17.04
CA TYR A 332 -12.23 3.46 16.04
C TYR A 332 -12.59 2.51 14.91
N MET A 333 -12.54 2.99 13.68
CA MET A 333 -12.53 2.17 12.47
C MET A 333 -11.10 1.79 12.09
N PHE A 334 -10.99 0.76 11.26
CA PHE A 334 -9.76 0.40 10.57
C PHE A 334 -9.62 1.21 9.28
N GLY A 335 -8.38 1.54 8.94
CA GLY A 335 -8.06 2.25 7.71
C GLY A 335 -8.35 3.74 7.72
N GLY A 336 -7.45 4.49 7.07
CA GLY A 336 -7.61 5.93 6.90
C GLY A 336 -8.46 6.29 5.69
N ARG A 337 -8.68 5.37 4.74
CA ARG A 337 -9.32 5.58 3.42
C ARG A 337 -8.74 6.80 2.68
N SER A 338 -7.43 6.97 2.77
CA SER A 338 -6.73 8.22 2.43
C SER A 338 -5.27 7.97 2.08
N PHE A 339 -4.57 9.01 1.64
CA PHE A 339 -3.12 9.10 1.76
C PHE A 339 -2.72 10.22 2.73
N SER A 340 -1.54 10.07 3.34
CA SER A 340 -0.93 11.05 4.23
C SER A 340 0.47 11.48 3.77
N ILE A 341 0.91 12.64 4.26
CA ILE A 341 2.26 13.20 4.09
C ILE A 341 2.84 13.45 5.48
N TRP A 342 4.04 12.92 5.73
CA TRP A 342 4.72 12.98 7.03
C TRP A 342 6.09 13.65 6.90
N ASP A 343 6.48 14.42 7.91
CA ASP A 343 7.83 14.96 8.07
C ASP A 343 8.72 13.96 8.82
N THR A 344 9.63 13.34 8.08
CA THR A 344 10.54 12.32 8.64
C THR A 344 11.62 12.88 9.56
N GLU A 345 11.88 14.20 9.53
CA GLU A 345 12.90 14.84 10.37
C GLU A 345 12.31 15.38 11.68
N ASN A 346 10.99 15.57 11.76
CA ASN A 346 10.31 16.05 12.96
C ASN A 346 9.46 14.98 13.64
N ASN A 347 10.09 13.86 14.04
CA ASN A 347 9.43 12.73 14.72
C ASN A 347 8.22 12.17 13.96
N PHE A 348 8.28 12.13 12.63
CA PHE A 348 7.19 11.61 11.79
C PHE A 348 5.89 12.41 11.98
N GLU A 349 6.00 13.75 12.04
CA GLU A 349 4.83 14.64 12.18
C GLU A 349 3.94 14.59 10.94
N LEU A 350 2.62 14.47 11.14
CA LEU A 350 1.64 14.55 10.06
C LEU A 350 1.54 15.98 9.51
N LEU A 351 1.85 16.14 8.22
CA LEU A 351 1.73 17.42 7.52
C LEU A 351 0.38 17.55 6.80
N TYR A 352 -0.16 16.44 6.30
CA TYR A 352 -1.40 16.40 5.55
C TYR A 352 -2.01 15.00 5.58
N ASP A 353 -3.34 14.92 5.66
CA ASP A 353 -4.14 13.74 5.36
C ASP A 353 -5.25 14.16 4.38
N SER A 354 -5.53 13.31 3.40
CA SER A 354 -6.56 13.60 2.38
C SER A 354 -8.00 13.53 2.88
N GLY A 355 -8.24 13.16 4.13
CA GLY A 355 -9.58 13.19 4.73
C GLY A 355 -10.53 12.26 4.00
N SER A 356 -11.65 12.82 3.52
CA SER A 356 -12.69 12.14 2.74
C SER A 356 -12.51 12.30 1.22
N ASP A 357 -11.43 12.94 0.77
CA ASP A 357 -11.29 13.35 -0.62
C ASP A 357 -11.36 12.16 -1.59
N PHE A 358 -10.82 10.99 -1.22
CA PHE A 358 -10.92 9.80 -2.05
C PHE A 358 -12.36 9.37 -2.33
N GLU A 359 -13.19 9.20 -1.30
CA GLU A 359 -14.60 8.86 -1.47
C GLU A 359 -15.35 9.94 -2.26
N GLU A 360 -15.09 11.22 -1.96
CA GLU A 360 -15.72 12.33 -2.66
C GLU A 360 -15.36 12.35 -4.16
N LYS A 361 -14.09 12.14 -4.51
CA LYS A 361 -13.65 12.06 -5.92
C LYS A 361 -14.21 10.82 -6.59
N ILE A 362 -14.15 9.65 -5.96
CA ILE A 362 -14.65 8.41 -6.55
C ILE A 362 -16.16 8.49 -6.79
N ALA A 363 -16.93 9.07 -5.86
CA ALA A 363 -18.37 9.28 -6.03
C ALA A 363 -18.70 10.15 -7.25
N VAL A 364 -17.86 11.14 -7.57
CA VAL A 364 -18.07 12.04 -8.70
C VAL A 364 -17.60 11.43 -10.03
N TYR A 365 -16.38 10.89 -10.07
CA TYR A 365 -15.72 10.51 -11.32
C TYR A 365 -15.90 9.01 -11.66
N CYS A 366 -16.04 8.16 -10.65
CA CYS A 366 -16.07 6.71 -10.78
C CYS A 366 -17.22 6.05 -9.99
N PRO A 367 -18.47 6.58 -10.03
CA PRO A 367 -19.56 6.08 -9.20
C PRO A 367 -19.96 4.63 -9.49
N HIS A 368 -19.59 4.09 -10.66
CA HIS A 368 -19.91 2.73 -11.08
C HIS A 368 -19.11 1.64 -10.35
N VAL A 369 -18.09 2.03 -9.58
CA VAL A 369 -17.17 1.16 -8.82
C VAL A 369 -16.96 1.66 -7.39
N PHE A 370 -17.76 2.61 -6.92
CA PHE A 370 -17.65 3.19 -5.59
C PHE A 370 -17.73 2.11 -4.51
N ASN A 371 -16.75 2.08 -3.58
CA ASN A 371 -16.64 1.13 -2.47
C ASN A 371 -17.09 -0.31 -2.81
N SER A 372 -16.60 -0.81 -3.94
CA SER A 372 -16.97 -2.13 -4.48
C SER A 372 -15.86 -3.14 -4.26
N ASN A 373 -16.24 -4.38 -3.93
CA ASN A 373 -15.38 -5.57 -4.01
C ASN A 373 -15.80 -6.44 -5.22
N GLY A 374 -16.12 -5.77 -6.34
CA GLY A 374 -16.36 -6.42 -7.62
C GLY A 374 -17.35 -5.72 -8.53
N ASP A 375 -18.48 -6.37 -8.79
CA ASP A 375 -19.49 -5.90 -9.77
C ASP A 375 -20.63 -5.08 -9.17
N VAL A 376 -20.69 -5.01 -7.85
CA VAL A 376 -21.76 -4.31 -7.11
C VAL A 376 -21.12 -3.19 -6.31
N ILE A 377 -21.59 -1.97 -6.52
CA ILE A 377 -21.11 -0.82 -5.75
C ILE A 377 -21.47 -0.97 -4.28
N ASP A 378 -20.73 -0.26 -3.43
CA ASP A 378 -21.08 -0.02 -2.03
C ASP A 378 -21.00 -1.28 -1.14
N THR A 379 -20.38 -2.37 -1.61
CA THR A 379 -20.30 -3.63 -0.88
C THR A 379 -19.31 -3.63 0.28
N VAL A 380 -18.38 -2.68 0.31
CA VAL A 380 -17.33 -2.58 1.35
C VAL A 380 -17.32 -1.23 2.10
N SER A 381 -18.35 -0.40 1.94
CA SER A 381 -18.49 0.85 2.71
C SER A 381 -18.57 0.62 4.22
N ASP A 382 -19.08 -0.55 4.66
CA ASP A 382 -19.12 -0.97 6.06
C ASP A 382 -17.78 -1.57 6.58
N GLN A 383 -16.77 -1.67 5.72
CA GLN A 383 -15.44 -2.22 6.04
C GLN A 383 -14.38 -1.13 5.88
N MET A 384 -13.37 -1.33 5.04
CA MET A 384 -12.31 -0.36 4.74
C MET A 384 -12.72 0.63 3.65
N GLY A 385 -13.89 0.50 2.99
CA GLY A 385 -14.32 1.41 1.93
C GLY A 385 -13.28 1.49 0.81
N VAL A 386 -12.73 2.69 0.57
CA VAL A 386 -11.58 2.89 -0.31
C VAL A 386 -10.32 2.34 0.38
N GLN A 387 -9.63 1.43 -0.30
CA GLN A 387 -8.41 0.74 0.16
C GLN A 387 -7.21 1.17 -0.69
N PRO A 388 -6.45 2.21 -0.30
CA PRO A 388 -5.28 2.65 -1.03
C PRO A 388 -4.10 1.71 -0.78
N GLU A 389 -3.50 1.23 -1.86
CA GLU A 389 -2.50 0.14 -1.83
C GLU A 389 -1.10 0.69 -2.12
N GLY A 390 -0.74 0.83 -3.39
CA GLY A 390 0.58 1.23 -3.84
C GLY A 390 0.79 2.73 -3.97
N LEU A 391 2.06 3.14 -3.81
CA LEU A 391 2.51 4.52 -3.96
C LEU A 391 3.69 4.66 -4.91
N ALA A 392 3.60 5.64 -5.81
CA ALA A 392 4.75 6.12 -6.56
C ALA A 392 4.75 7.65 -6.70
N THR A 393 5.93 8.21 -6.91
CA THR A 393 6.10 9.66 -7.10
C THR A 393 6.84 9.96 -8.39
N LEU A 394 6.56 11.12 -8.97
CA LEU A 394 7.21 11.60 -10.18
C LEU A 394 7.31 13.12 -10.18
N GLU A 395 8.52 13.65 -10.31
CA GLU A 395 8.71 15.08 -10.55
C GLU A 395 8.52 15.39 -12.04
N MET A 396 7.63 16.34 -12.33
CA MET A 396 7.38 16.89 -13.67
C MET A 396 6.96 18.34 -13.55
N ASP A 397 7.42 19.21 -14.46
CA ASP A 397 6.93 20.60 -14.54
C ASP A 397 7.02 21.35 -13.19
N SER A 398 8.14 21.15 -12.48
CA SER A 398 8.42 21.73 -11.16
C SER A 398 7.39 21.39 -10.07
N ARG A 399 6.67 20.28 -10.25
CA ARG A 399 5.72 19.72 -9.29
C ARG A 399 6.06 18.27 -8.99
N LEU A 400 5.76 17.84 -7.77
CA LEU A 400 5.84 16.44 -7.40
C LEU A 400 4.45 15.81 -7.54
N PHE A 401 4.29 14.86 -8.45
CA PHE A 401 3.08 14.07 -8.59
C PHE A 401 3.14 12.85 -7.68
N ILE A 402 2.01 12.53 -7.05
CA ILE A 402 1.81 11.39 -6.16
C ILE A 402 0.75 10.52 -6.81
N PHE A 403 1.10 9.27 -7.08
CA PHE A 403 0.28 8.25 -7.71
C PHE A 403 -0.10 7.23 -6.64
N ILE A 404 -1.41 7.05 -6.43
CA ILE A 404 -1.94 6.16 -5.39
C ILE A 404 -2.89 5.17 -6.06
N THR A 405 -2.56 3.87 -5.98
CA THR A 405 -3.47 2.82 -6.46
C THR A 405 -4.52 2.49 -5.39
N ILE A 406 -5.72 2.11 -5.82
CA ILE A 406 -6.79 1.64 -4.92
C ILE A 406 -7.02 0.17 -5.21
N GLU A 407 -6.84 -0.69 -4.21
CA GLU A 407 -6.94 -2.14 -4.28
C GLU A 407 -8.35 -2.56 -4.77
N ASN A 408 -9.36 -2.12 -4.03
CA ASN A 408 -10.76 -2.50 -4.23
C ASN A 408 -11.61 -1.38 -4.88
N PRO A 409 -12.18 -1.59 -6.10
CA PRO A 409 -11.98 -2.73 -6.99
C PRO A 409 -10.82 -2.54 -8.00
N GLY A 410 -10.11 -1.41 -7.97
CA GLY A 410 -9.01 -1.13 -8.90
C GLY A 410 -9.06 0.27 -9.52
N MET A 411 -8.29 1.21 -8.97
CA MET A 411 -8.20 2.58 -9.49
C MET A 411 -6.79 3.16 -9.33
N LEU A 412 -6.55 4.32 -9.95
CA LEU A 412 -5.36 5.13 -9.73
C LEU A 412 -5.76 6.60 -9.56
N LEU A 413 -5.50 7.18 -8.40
CA LEU A 413 -5.66 8.60 -8.15
C LEU A 413 -4.31 9.29 -8.26
N VAL A 414 -4.33 10.52 -8.78
CA VAL A 414 -3.12 11.34 -8.91
C VAL A 414 -3.34 12.69 -8.27
N TYR A 415 -2.43 13.03 -7.38
CA TYR A 415 -2.32 14.34 -6.75
C TYR A 415 -1.01 14.99 -7.17
N SER A 416 -0.89 16.30 -7.00
CA SER A 416 0.37 17.00 -7.15
C SER A 416 0.63 17.97 -6.01
N LEU A 417 1.91 18.16 -5.73
CA LEU A 417 2.45 19.09 -4.76
C LEU A 417 3.24 20.17 -5.49
N ASP A 418 2.92 21.41 -5.17
CA ASP A 418 3.76 22.56 -5.47
C ASP A 418 4.75 22.75 -4.30
N ALA A 419 5.17 23.98 -3.99
CA ALA A 419 6.08 24.23 -2.86
C ALA A 419 5.44 24.01 -1.48
N ASP A 420 4.12 24.15 -1.38
CA ASP A 420 3.36 23.89 -0.15
C ASP A 420 2.99 22.41 -0.07
N VAL A 421 3.64 21.71 0.86
CA VAL A 421 3.46 20.27 1.10
C VAL A 421 2.18 19.94 1.89
N THR A 422 1.48 20.96 2.39
CA THR A 422 0.26 20.80 3.21
C THR A 422 -1.04 20.93 2.41
N SER A 423 -0.94 21.20 1.10
CA SER A 423 -2.10 21.39 0.23
C SER A 423 -1.92 20.70 -1.12
N PRO A 424 -1.90 19.35 -1.18
CA PRO A 424 -1.95 18.63 -2.45
C PRO A 424 -3.16 19.00 -3.29
N ARG A 425 -2.95 19.07 -4.61
CA ARG A 425 -3.99 19.30 -5.60
C ARG A 425 -4.37 17.97 -6.24
N PHE A 426 -5.66 17.62 -6.21
CA PHE A 426 -6.19 16.54 -7.04
C PHE A 426 -6.01 16.87 -8.52
N GLU A 427 -5.41 15.97 -9.28
CA GLU A 427 -5.17 16.13 -10.72
C GLU A 427 -6.16 15.30 -11.53
N THR A 428 -6.24 13.99 -11.26
CA THR A 428 -7.06 13.06 -12.04
C THR A 428 -7.26 11.73 -11.31
N ILE A 429 -8.23 10.96 -11.78
CA ILE A 429 -8.47 9.57 -11.39
C ILE A 429 -8.61 8.70 -12.65
N PHE A 430 -8.11 7.49 -12.60
CA PHE A 430 -8.28 6.45 -13.60
C PHE A 430 -9.02 5.25 -13.00
N CYS A 431 -10.18 4.92 -13.57
CA CYS A 431 -11.04 3.81 -13.12
C CYS A 431 -11.71 3.07 -14.29
N ASP A 432 -11.21 3.28 -15.50
CA ASP A 432 -11.66 2.54 -16.70
C ASP A 432 -11.09 1.12 -16.76
N GLY A 433 -10.28 0.74 -15.75
CA GLY A 433 -9.76 -0.61 -15.58
C GLY A 433 -10.86 -1.66 -15.31
N ILE A 434 -12.03 -1.22 -14.86
CA ILE A 434 -13.23 -2.05 -14.78
C ILE A 434 -14.31 -1.47 -15.69
N PRO A 435 -14.66 -2.17 -16.79
CA PRO A 435 -15.67 -1.72 -17.73
C PRO A 435 -17.02 -1.40 -17.07
N LYS A 436 -17.60 -0.26 -17.46
CA LYS A 436 -18.90 0.25 -16.99
C LYS A 436 -20.07 -0.49 -17.63
N ASP A 437 -20.15 -1.80 -17.46
CA ASP A 437 -21.25 -2.62 -17.97
C ASP A 437 -21.66 -3.74 -17.00
N SER A 438 -22.78 -4.40 -17.35
CA SER A 438 -23.46 -5.36 -16.48
C SER A 438 -22.85 -6.77 -16.46
N ARG A 439 -21.73 -7.01 -17.14
CA ARG A 439 -21.06 -8.32 -17.10
C ARG A 439 -20.42 -8.52 -15.74
N SER A 440 -20.31 -9.78 -15.30
CA SER A 440 -19.56 -10.09 -14.10
C SER A 440 -18.05 -9.89 -14.28
N LEU A 441 -17.32 -9.73 -13.18
CA LEU A 441 -15.86 -9.68 -13.15
C LEU A 441 -15.28 -10.92 -13.82
N THR A 442 -15.84 -12.10 -13.56
CA THR A 442 -15.41 -13.34 -14.24
C THR A 442 -15.56 -13.24 -15.75
N ALA A 443 -16.66 -12.68 -16.26
CA ALA A 443 -16.87 -12.52 -17.69
C ALA A 443 -15.91 -11.47 -18.29
N LYS A 444 -15.67 -10.36 -17.57
CA LYS A 444 -14.70 -9.33 -17.96
C LYS A 444 -13.26 -9.87 -17.95
N TYR A 445 -12.91 -10.68 -16.95
CA TYR A 445 -11.63 -11.39 -16.85
C TYR A 445 -11.41 -12.31 -18.05
N MET A 446 -12.39 -13.17 -18.35
CA MET A 446 -12.34 -14.10 -19.49
C MET A 446 -12.29 -13.38 -20.84
N ALA A 447 -12.91 -12.20 -20.94
CA ALA A 447 -12.83 -11.33 -22.11
C ALA A 447 -11.50 -10.58 -22.22
N ARG A 448 -10.66 -10.63 -21.17
CA ARG A 448 -9.41 -9.87 -21.02
C ARG A 448 -9.61 -8.36 -21.00
N GLU A 449 -10.62 -7.95 -20.24
CA GLU A 449 -11.06 -6.55 -20.12
C GLU A 449 -11.01 -6.02 -18.68
N LEU A 450 -10.34 -6.72 -17.76
CA LEU A 450 -10.03 -6.22 -16.41
C LEU A 450 -8.57 -5.77 -16.34
N TYR A 451 -8.38 -4.55 -15.86
CA TYR A 451 -7.07 -3.88 -15.81
C TYR A 451 -6.92 -3.17 -14.46
N MET A 452 -5.74 -3.26 -13.86
CA MET A 452 -5.45 -2.62 -12.56
C MET A 452 -6.48 -3.00 -11.48
N VAL A 453 -6.97 -4.24 -11.52
CA VAL A 453 -7.89 -4.79 -10.51
C VAL A 453 -7.05 -5.46 -9.44
N HIS A 454 -7.28 -5.08 -8.19
CA HIS A 454 -6.41 -5.39 -7.03
C HIS A 454 -4.94 -5.02 -7.27
N PRO A 455 -4.63 -3.72 -7.43
CA PRO A 455 -3.29 -3.25 -7.76
C PRO A 455 -2.27 -3.32 -6.62
N GLU A 456 -1.42 -4.36 -6.60
CA GLU A 456 -0.39 -4.63 -5.57
C GLU A 456 0.86 -3.75 -5.65
N ASP A 457 1.26 -3.32 -6.86
CA ASP A 457 2.50 -2.56 -7.03
C ASP A 457 2.39 -1.58 -8.18
N ILE A 458 3.08 -0.46 -8.03
CA ILE A 458 3.17 0.63 -8.98
C ILE A 458 4.63 1.04 -9.18
N ARG A 459 5.05 1.11 -10.45
CA ARG A 459 6.39 1.60 -10.84
C ARG A 459 6.26 2.68 -11.91
N ILE A 460 7.11 3.70 -11.83
CA ILE A 460 7.07 4.83 -12.77
C ILE A 460 8.43 4.98 -13.46
N LEU A 461 8.38 5.12 -14.78
CA LEU A 461 9.48 5.65 -15.58
C LEU A 461 9.17 7.11 -15.92
N GLY A 462 10.01 8.02 -15.46
CA GLY A 462 9.81 9.46 -15.61
C GLY A 462 10.07 10.02 -17.01
N GLU A 463 10.14 11.34 -17.12
CA GLU A 463 10.49 12.00 -18.39
C GLU A 463 11.93 11.64 -18.81
N GLY A 464 12.15 11.50 -20.11
CA GLY A 464 13.47 11.18 -20.67
C GLY A 464 13.88 9.71 -20.58
N ASN A 465 13.00 8.82 -20.12
CA ASN A 465 13.26 7.38 -20.12
C ASN A 465 13.57 6.83 -21.53
N THR A 466 14.32 5.73 -21.60
CA THR A 466 14.82 5.14 -22.86
C THR A 466 13.77 4.31 -23.63
N ILE A 467 12.58 4.15 -23.06
CA ILE A 467 11.48 3.32 -23.60
C ILE A 467 10.48 4.18 -24.37
N SER A 468 10.13 5.35 -23.82
CA SER A 468 9.08 6.24 -24.32
C SER A 468 9.46 7.70 -24.12
N LYS A 469 8.97 8.57 -25.02
CA LYS A 469 9.12 10.03 -24.88
C LYS A 469 8.29 10.63 -23.75
N SER A 470 7.32 9.88 -23.24
CA SER A 470 6.46 10.30 -22.14
C SER A 470 6.63 9.36 -20.95
N PRO A 471 6.38 9.85 -19.74
CA PRO A 471 6.34 9.01 -18.55
C PRO A 471 5.38 7.84 -18.71
N LEU A 472 5.78 6.71 -18.13
CA LEU A 472 5.02 5.47 -18.11
C LEU A 472 4.79 5.05 -16.66
N VAL A 473 3.56 4.66 -16.34
CA VAL A 473 3.17 4.08 -15.06
C VAL A 473 2.81 2.62 -15.30
N PHE A 474 3.42 1.72 -14.55
CA PHE A 474 3.19 0.28 -14.59
C PHE A 474 2.48 -0.10 -13.31
N VAL A 475 1.39 -0.85 -13.41
CA VAL A 475 0.62 -1.32 -12.26
C VAL A 475 0.35 -2.82 -12.40
N THR A 476 0.76 -3.62 -11.42
CA THR A 476 0.43 -5.05 -11.34
C THR A 476 -0.90 -5.22 -10.66
N GLY A 477 -1.76 -6.10 -11.17
CA GLY A 477 -2.99 -6.50 -10.49
C GLY A 477 -2.96 -7.98 -10.11
N SER A 478 -3.11 -8.32 -8.83
CA SER A 478 -3.03 -9.70 -8.32
C SER A 478 -4.19 -10.56 -8.81
N VAL A 479 -5.42 -10.04 -8.70
CA VAL A 479 -6.65 -10.75 -9.11
C VAL A 479 -6.75 -10.87 -10.62
N SER A 480 -6.41 -9.80 -11.35
CA SER A 480 -6.40 -9.83 -12.81
C SER A 480 -5.22 -10.63 -13.39
N GLY A 481 -4.14 -10.80 -12.62
CA GLY A 481 -2.90 -11.38 -13.12
C GLY A 481 -2.29 -10.56 -14.27
N THR A 482 -2.46 -9.24 -14.25
CA THR A 482 -2.03 -8.36 -15.35
C THR A 482 -0.96 -7.37 -14.92
N VAL A 483 -0.15 -6.92 -15.89
CA VAL A 483 0.51 -5.60 -15.80
C VAL A 483 -0.20 -4.64 -16.74
N SER A 484 -0.64 -3.52 -16.19
CA SER A 484 -1.21 -2.41 -16.94
C SER A 484 -0.17 -1.31 -17.12
N VAL A 485 0.00 -0.84 -18.35
CA VAL A 485 0.90 0.29 -18.67
C VAL A 485 0.06 1.50 -19.05
N LEU A 486 0.24 2.60 -18.31
CA LEU A 486 -0.40 3.88 -18.55
C LEU A 486 0.62 4.89 -19.03
N LYS A 487 0.26 5.65 -20.06
CA LYS A 487 1.04 6.81 -20.48
C LYS A 487 0.52 8.05 -19.78
N VAL A 488 1.41 8.80 -19.15
CA VAL A 488 1.07 10.02 -18.42
C VAL A 488 1.62 11.23 -19.16
N GLY A 489 0.86 12.31 -19.19
CA GLY A 489 1.31 13.57 -19.78
C GLY A 489 0.49 14.76 -19.31
N LEU A 490 1.09 15.95 -19.39
CA LEU A 490 0.39 17.20 -19.15
C LEU A 490 -0.43 17.58 -20.37
N VAL A 491 -1.64 18.08 -20.15
CA VAL A 491 -2.51 18.59 -21.21
C VAL A 491 -2.82 20.05 -20.94
N GLU A 492 -2.58 20.88 -21.95
CA GLU A 492 -3.07 22.26 -21.99
C GLU A 492 -4.58 22.22 -22.30
N ASN A 493 -5.39 22.80 -21.41
CA ASN A 493 -6.86 22.92 -21.51
C ASN A 493 -7.68 21.66 -21.19
N ALA A 494 -7.51 21.03 -20.02
CA ALA A 494 -8.71 20.39 -19.44
C ALA A 494 -9.66 21.48 -18.99
N ILE A 495 -10.84 21.51 -19.58
CA ILE A 495 -11.95 22.35 -19.14
C ILE A 495 -12.27 21.90 -17.70
N LYS A 496 -11.87 22.69 -16.70
CA LYS A 496 -12.40 22.54 -15.34
C LYS A 496 -13.92 22.65 -15.45
N PHE A 497 -14.64 21.62 -15.00
CA PHE A 497 -16.04 21.80 -14.66
C PHE A 497 -16.07 22.76 -13.46
N ASP A 498 -16.42 24.01 -13.73
CA ASP A 498 -16.65 25.03 -12.72
C ASP A 498 -17.86 24.61 -11.87
N GLU A 499 -17.59 24.19 -10.63
CA GLU A 499 -18.60 23.83 -9.62
C GLU A 499 -19.41 25.05 -9.12
N SER A 500 -19.18 26.25 -9.65
CA SER A 500 -19.85 27.47 -9.19
C SER A 500 -20.75 28.13 -10.25
N ARG A 501 -21.83 27.46 -10.66
CA ARG A 501 -22.94 28.18 -11.33
C ARG A 501 -23.87 28.84 -10.32
N ASN A 502 -23.51 30.05 -9.89
CA ASN A 502 -24.50 31.08 -9.56
C ASN A 502 -24.02 32.50 -9.97
N HIS A 503 -24.73 33.04 -10.96
CA HIS A 503 -24.86 34.43 -11.42
C HIS A 503 -23.73 35.47 -11.26
N SER A 504 -23.29 35.93 -12.44
CA SER A 504 -23.15 37.33 -12.91
C SER A 504 -21.74 37.84 -13.26
N SER A 505 -21.61 38.13 -14.57
CA SER A 505 -20.71 39.05 -15.29
C SER A 505 -19.39 39.51 -14.65
N GLY A 506 -18.28 39.17 -15.30
CA GLY A 506 -17.03 39.95 -15.23
C GLY A 506 -15.79 39.21 -15.75
N THR A 507 -15.31 39.60 -16.94
CA THR A 507 -13.93 39.42 -17.46
C THR A 507 -13.25 38.06 -17.23
N ALA A 508 -13.29 37.19 -18.25
CA ALA A 508 -12.49 35.97 -18.30
C ALA A 508 -11.00 36.30 -18.44
N PHE A 509 -10.26 36.22 -17.34
CA PHE A 509 -8.83 35.91 -17.41
C PHE A 509 -8.72 34.41 -17.72
N SER A 510 -8.31 34.05 -18.94
CA SER A 510 -7.92 32.68 -19.23
C SER A 510 -6.54 32.45 -18.60
N SER A 511 -6.51 32.04 -17.33
CA SER A 511 -5.33 31.36 -16.80
C SER A 511 -5.27 30.00 -17.50
N LEU A 512 -4.26 29.79 -18.35
CA LEU A 512 -3.91 28.45 -18.81
C LEU A 512 -3.54 27.63 -17.58
N SER A 513 -4.45 26.76 -17.13
CA SER A 513 -4.12 25.74 -16.13
C SER A 513 -3.76 24.45 -16.87
N LEU A 514 -2.54 23.97 -16.67
CA LEU A 514 -2.12 22.63 -17.07
C LEU A 514 -2.77 21.63 -16.13
N SER A 515 -3.39 20.59 -16.68
CA SER A 515 -3.93 19.45 -15.95
C SER A 515 -3.19 18.19 -16.39
N LEU A 516 -2.94 17.26 -15.47
CA LEU A 516 -2.49 15.94 -15.88
C LEU A 516 -3.60 15.22 -16.64
N ALA A 517 -3.30 14.66 -17.80
CA ALA A 517 -4.16 13.64 -18.40
C ALA A 517 -3.42 12.31 -18.45
N ILE A 518 -4.09 11.28 -17.98
CA ILE A 518 -3.69 9.91 -18.23
C ILE A 518 -4.21 9.57 -19.62
N TRP A 519 -3.33 9.65 -20.62
CA TRP A 519 -3.68 9.19 -21.97
C TRP A 519 -3.58 7.69 -22.00
N CYS A 520 -4.72 7.06 -21.75
CA CYS A 520 -4.79 5.63 -21.63
C CYS A 520 -4.74 4.96 -23.01
N LYS A 521 -3.55 4.47 -23.39
CA LYS A 521 -3.47 3.28 -24.24
C LYS A 521 -2.99 2.20 -23.29
N VAL A 522 -3.93 1.40 -22.77
CA VAL A 522 -3.57 0.30 -21.88
C VAL A 522 -3.03 -0.84 -22.75
N ILE A 523 -1.87 -1.38 -22.38
CA ILE A 523 -1.25 -2.53 -23.01
C ILE A 523 -0.86 -3.54 -21.93
N PHE A 524 -1.03 -4.83 -22.25
CA PHE A 524 -1.17 -5.90 -21.27
C PHE A 524 -0.18 -7.03 -21.44
N CYS A 525 0.21 -7.62 -20.32
CA CYS A 525 0.76 -8.96 -20.21
C CYS A 525 -0.11 -9.76 -19.21
N TRP A 526 -0.66 -10.91 -19.63
CA TRP A 526 -1.42 -11.83 -18.76
C TRP A 526 -0.47 -12.85 -18.17
N LEU A 527 -0.22 -12.79 -16.86
CA LEU A 527 0.86 -13.52 -16.17
C LEU A 527 0.46 -14.94 -15.76
N PHE A 528 -0.84 -15.21 -15.62
CA PHE A 528 -1.38 -16.49 -15.14
C PHE A 528 -2.45 -17.08 -16.06
#